data_AF-A0A7C3PYZ6-F1
#
_entry.id   AF-A0A7C3PYZ6-F1
#
_cell.length_a   1.000
_cell.length_b   1.000
_cell.length_c   1.000
_cell.angle_alpha   90.00
_cell.angle_beta   90.00
_cell.angle_gamma   90.00
#
_symmetry.space_group_name_H-M   'P 1'
#
loop_
_entity.id
_entity.type
_entity.pdbx_description
1 polymer ?
#
loop_
_entity_poly.entity_id
_entity_poly.type
_entity_poly.pdbx_seq_one_letter_code
_entity_poly.pdbx_strand_id
1 'polypeptide(L)' 'MRTICLMLIVVALGAFQGRPQRAPELQVGDKAPDFTLKLLNEEKTFKLSDNFGKRPTVLIFGSYT' A
#
# COMPACT_ATOMS: atom_id res chain seq x y z
N MET A 1 30.40 -10.46 -22.27
CA MET A 1 29.48 -9.40 -22.72
C MET A 1 27.98 -9.81 -22.72
N ARG A 2 27.53 -10.72 -21.83
CA ARG A 2 26.10 -11.10 -21.70
C ARG A 2 25.50 -10.78 -20.31
N THR A 3 26.32 -10.65 -19.28
CA THR A 3 25.89 -10.42 -17.89
C THR A 3 25.63 -8.95 -17.56
N ILE A 4 26.30 -8.00 -18.23
CA ILE A 4 26.15 -6.56 -17.98
C ILE A 4 24.77 -6.04 -18.44
N CYS A 5 24.20 -6.61 -19.50
CA CYS A 5 22.88 -6.23 -20.02
C CYS A 5 21.72 -6.68 -19.10
N LEU A 6 21.92 -7.75 -18.33
CA LEU A 6 20.89 -8.34 -17.47
C LEU A 6 20.70 -7.57 -16.15
N MET A 7 21.74 -6.90 -15.64
CA MET A 7 21.61 -6.05 -14.45
C MET A 7 20.92 -4.70 -14.72
N LEU A 8 21.04 -4.16 -15.93
CA LEU A 8 20.35 -2.90 -16.30
C LEU A 8 18.82 -3.06 -16.35
N ILE A 9 18.31 -4.24 -16.71
CA ILE A 9 16.87 -4.52 -16.73
C ILE A 9 16.28 -4.59 -15.31
N VAL A 10 17.04 -5.09 -14.33
CA VAL A 10 16.57 -5.22 -12.94
C VAL A 10 16.44 -3.86 -12.25
N VAL A 11 17.33 -2.90 -12.55
CA VAL A 11 17.30 -1.56 -11.93
C VAL A 11 16.12 -0.71 -12.43
N ALA A 12 15.69 -0.88 -13.68
CA ALA A 12 14.58 -0.11 -14.25
C ALA A 12 13.20 -0.48 -13.65
N LEU A 13 13.01 -1.72 -13.17
CA LEU A 13 11.78 -2.17 -12.50
C LEU A 13 11.67 -1.72 -11.03
N GLY A 14 12.77 -1.28 -10.41
CA GLY A 14 12.80 -0.87 -9.00
C GLY A 14 12.32 0.57 -8.73
N ALA A 15 12.13 1.39 -9.77
CA ALA A 15 11.87 2.82 -9.64
C ALA A 15 10.40 3.23 -9.81
N PHE A 16 9.45 2.29 -9.73
CA PHE A 16 8.03 2.63 -9.57
C PHE A 16 7.70 2.90 -8.10
N GLN A 17 8.44 3.81 -7.48
CA GLN A 17 8.01 4.39 -6.21
C GLN A 17 6.91 5.39 -6.54
N GLY A 18 5.67 4.91 -6.52
CA GLY A 18 4.48 5.75 -6.64
C GLY A 18 4.63 6.94 -5.71
N ARG A 19 4.61 8.15 -6.26
CA ARG A 19 4.57 9.37 -5.46
C ARG A 19 3.42 9.21 -4.47
N PRO A 20 3.54 9.63 -3.20
CA PRO A 20 2.41 9.69 -2.31
C PRO A 20 1.37 10.63 -2.93
N GLN A 21 0.41 10.04 -3.64
CA GLN A 21 -0.74 10.74 -4.17
C GLN A 21 -1.45 11.27 -2.94
N ARG A 22 -1.65 12.58 -2.87
CA ARG A 22 -2.53 13.17 -1.84
C ARG A 22 -3.83 12.38 -1.88
N ALA A 23 -4.26 11.86 -0.73
CA ALA A 23 -5.50 11.11 -0.66
C ALA A 23 -6.62 11.93 -1.30
N PRO A 24 -7.51 11.31 -2.08
CA PRO A 24 -8.68 12.00 -2.60
C PRO A 24 -9.48 12.60 -1.44
N GLU A 25 -10.14 13.73 -1.67
CA GLU A 25 -11.06 14.29 -0.71
C GLU A 25 -12.24 13.32 -0.54
N LEU A 26 -12.40 12.77 0.67
CA LEU A 26 -13.42 11.77 0.99
C LEU A 26 -14.61 12.44 1.69
N GLN A 27 -15.82 12.08 1.29
CA GLN A 27 -17.07 12.52 1.90
C GLN A 27 -17.71 11.38 2.71
N VAL A 28 -18.64 11.74 3.60
CA VAL A 28 -19.41 10.74 4.37
C VAL A 28 -20.29 9.94 3.42
N GLY A 29 -20.25 8.61 3.55
CA GLY A 29 -20.97 7.68 2.68
C GLY A 29 -20.12 7.16 1.52
N ASP A 30 -18.97 7.77 1.24
CA ASP A 30 -18.04 7.25 0.25
C ASP A 30 -17.49 5.89 0.68
N LYS A 31 -17.28 5.02 -0.31
CA LYS A 31 -16.56 3.78 -0.08
C LYS A 31 -15.12 4.09 0.29
N ALA A 32 -14.67 3.56 1.42
CA ALA A 32 -13.28 3.69 1.84
C ALA A 32 -12.33 3.14 0.75
N PRO A 33 -11.28 3.90 0.36
CA PRO A 33 -10.26 3.41 -0.56
C PRO A 33 -9.60 2.14 -0.03
N ASP A 34 -9.42 1.16 -0.91
CA ASP A 34 -8.77 -0.10 -0.54
C ASP A 34 -7.26 0.11 -0.35
N PHE A 35 -6.67 -0.65 0.57
CA PHE A 35 -5.24 -0.62 0.84
C PHE A 35 -4.75 -1.99 1.28
N THR A 36 -3.45 -2.21 1.05
CA THR A 36 -2.72 -3.37 1.57
C THR A 36 -1.51 -2.86 2.36
N LEU A 37 -1.45 -3.17 3.65
CA LEU A 37 -0.37 -2.78 4.54
C LEU A 37 0.28 -4.01 5.17
N LYS A 38 1.55 -3.90 5.56
CA LYS A 38 2.19 -4.90 6.42
C LYS A 38 1.75 -4.69 7.86
N LEU A 39 1.54 -5.77 8.59
CA LEU A 39 1.37 -5.68 10.04
C LEU A 39 2.70 -5.34 10.70
N LEU A 40 2.65 -4.56 11.78
CA LEU A 40 3.84 -4.20 12.53
C LEU A 40 4.47 -5.47 13.12
N ASN A 41 5.77 -5.68 12.88
CA ASN A 41 6.55 -6.82 13.36
C ASN A 41 6.08 -8.21 12.85
N GLU A 42 5.27 -8.26 11.79
CA GLU A 42 4.82 -9.52 11.20
C GLU A 42 5.11 -9.53 9.68
N GLU A 43 5.33 -10.72 9.13
CA GLU A 43 5.41 -10.89 7.66
C GLU A 43 4.04 -10.88 6.98
N LYS A 44 2.95 -10.80 7.76
CA LYS A 44 1.59 -10.79 7.27
C LYS A 44 1.21 -9.43 6.70
N THR A 45 0.30 -9.48 5.73
CA THR A 45 -0.35 -8.30 5.16
C THR A 45 -1.81 -8.22 5.60
N PHE A 46 -2.28 -6.99 5.74
CA PHE A 46 -3.67 -6.66 5.96
C PHE A 46 -4.21 -5.96 4.72
N LYS A 47 -5.32 -6.46 4.18
CA LYS A 47 -6.06 -5.81 3.10
C LYS A 47 -7.43 -5.35 3.60
N LEU A 48 -7.78 -4.09 3.36
CA LEU A 48 -9.04 -3.53 3.85
C LEU A 48 -10.25 -4.28 3.29
N SER A 49 -10.31 -4.52 1.97
CA SER A 49 -11.45 -5.19 1.32
C SER A 49 -11.81 -6.55 1.90
N ASP A 50 -10.84 -7.27 2.44
CA ASP A 50 -11.03 -8.64 2.93
C ASP A 50 -11.68 -8.67 4.32
N ASN A 51 -11.65 -7.53 5.00
CA ASN A 51 -12.10 -7.31 6.37
C ASN A 51 -13.26 -6.29 6.46
N PHE A 52 -13.44 -5.44 5.45
CA PHE A 52 -14.48 -4.40 5.37
C PHE A 52 -15.89 -4.99 5.16
N GLY A 53 -16.90 -4.39 5.80
CA GLY A 53 -18.32 -4.71 5.58
C GLY A 53 -18.87 -5.92 6.34
N LYS A 54 -18.00 -6.75 6.96
CA LYS A 54 -18.44 -7.84 7.86
C LYS A 54 -18.85 -7.33 9.24
N ARG A 55 -18.19 -6.26 9.71
CA ARG A 55 -18.44 -5.55 10.98
C ARG A 55 -18.04 -4.08 10.81
N PRO A 56 -18.58 -3.14 11.62
CA PRO A 56 -18.08 -1.77 11.64
C PRO A 56 -16.56 -1.75 11.89
N THR A 57 -15.82 -1.01 11.07
CA THR A 57 -14.35 -0.94 11.12
C THR A 57 -13.93 0.51 11.27
N VAL A 58 -12.98 0.77 12.18
CA VAL A 58 -12.44 2.10 12.45
C VAL A 58 -10.98 2.14 11.98
N LEU A 59 -10.63 3.19 11.24
CA LEU A 59 -9.25 3.45 10.81
C LEU A 59 -8.69 4.59 11.66
N ILE A 60 -7.54 4.35 12.29
CA ILE A 60 -6.84 5.34 13.11
C ILE A 60 -5.52 5.66 12.42
N PHE A 61 -5.32 6.93 12.08
CA PHE A 61 -4.09 7.42 11.48
C PHE A 61 -3.26 8.14 12.55
N GLY A 62 -1.99 7.77 12.67
CA GLY A 62 -1.07 8.37 13.61
C GLY A 62 0.37 8.01 13.26
N SER A 63 1.31 8.63 13.94
CA SER A 63 2.74 8.31 13.86
C SER A 63 3.21 7.76 15.20
N TYR A 64 3.97 6.68 15.15
CA TYR A 64 4.76 6.19 16.28
C TYR A 64 6.21 6.47 15.95
N THR A 65 6.85 7.34 16.73
CA THR A 65 8.24 7.77 16.57
C THR A 65 9.07 7.32 17.74
#